data_AF-A0A6M1L664-F1
#
_entry.id   AF-A0A6M1L664-F1
#
_cell.length_a   1.000
_cell.length_b   1.000
_cell.length_c   1.000
_cell.angle_alpha   90.00
_cell.angle_beta   90.00
_cell.angle_gamma   90.00
#
_symmetry.space_group_name_H-M   'P 1'
#
loop_
_entity.id
_entity.type
_entity.pdbx_description
1 polymer ?
#
loop_
_entity_poly.entity_id
_entity_poly.type
_entity_poly.pdbx_seq_one_letter_code
_entity_poly.pdbx_strand_id
1 'polypeptide(L)'
;MATAGGGDADLGGGGAAAVRAARPAVLAAALAATAFAVPVAWAASWPAVVAIDLVVGAVLLVAALVRPALPTAAVLTSAAAGAVLLGHGLLVGLADPIGASTACAVILAVGLGAAVAGRRGDAVRRTVAGCGLAAAVLVVPAGAAIALIGVGAPPWWQARGALAAVALPAVALLALRRSWPELAGYASTGLAVVAVLTGLSPLTVPGAERVTVYAAVAASLVALAAFRARPVGLLPVAGLVLATVATVVALPVVLSALLTPYGPPPAPWSAFRRLACHRTRYRSA
;
A
#
# COMPACT_ATOMS: atom_id res chain seq x y z
N MET A 1 3.13 18.35 -74.35
CA MET A 1 3.31 19.59 -73.57
C MET A 1 2.95 19.24 -72.13
N ALA A 2 3.98 18.93 -71.34
CA ALA A 2 3.87 18.35 -70.01
C ALA A 2 3.98 19.44 -68.95
N THR A 3 3.05 19.51 -68.01
CA THR A 3 3.16 20.33 -66.80
C THR A 3 3.42 19.43 -65.61
N ALA A 4 4.71 19.26 -65.30
CA ALA A 4 5.17 18.76 -64.01
C ALA A 4 5.09 19.91 -63.00
N GLY A 5 4.08 19.87 -62.12
CA GLY A 5 3.96 20.77 -60.98
C GLY A 5 4.60 20.13 -59.76
N GLY A 6 5.67 20.75 -59.25
CA GLY A 6 6.48 20.28 -58.13
C GLY A 6 5.69 20.16 -56.83
N GLY A 7 5.79 18.99 -56.21
CA GLY A 7 5.43 18.75 -54.82
C GLY A 7 6.70 18.47 -54.03
N ASP A 8 7.44 19.52 -53.70
CA ASP A 8 8.59 19.43 -52.81
C ASP A 8 8.43 20.47 -51.69
N ALA A 9 8.78 20.02 -50.48
CA ALA A 9 8.93 20.77 -49.23
C ALA A 9 7.70 20.94 -48.31
N ASP A 10 7.30 19.85 -47.64
CA ASP A 10 6.79 19.95 -46.25
C ASP A 10 7.31 18.85 -45.30
N LEU A 11 8.45 18.22 -45.61
CA LEU A 11 9.01 17.13 -44.79
C LEU A 11 10.01 17.60 -43.71
N GLY A 12 10.41 18.88 -43.70
CA GLY A 12 11.39 19.43 -42.75
C GLY A 12 10.81 19.92 -41.42
N GLY A 13 9.57 20.43 -41.42
CA GLY A 13 8.95 21.04 -40.23
C GLY A 13 8.49 20.03 -39.17
N GLY A 14 8.04 18.86 -39.62
CA GLY A 14 7.50 17.81 -38.74
C GLY A 14 8.55 17.21 -37.78
N GLY A 15 9.79 17.02 -38.26
CA GLY A 15 10.87 16.42 -37.45
C GLY A 15 11.28 17.31 -36.27
N ALA A 16 11.45 18.61 -36.49
CA ALA A 16 11.83 19.55 -35.42
C ALA A 16 10.72 19.73 -34.37
N ALA A 17 9.45 19.68 -34.78
CA ALA A 17 8.32 19.70 -33.85
C ALA A 17 8.22 18.42 -33.02
N ALA A 18 8.39 17.25 -33.63
CA ALA A 18 8.39 15.96 -32.94
C ALA A 18 9.53 15.85 -31.91
N VAL A 19 10.74 16.31 -32.24
CA VAL A 19 11.87 16.34 -31.30
C VAL A 19 11.58 17.25 -30.10
N ARG A 20 10.99 18.44 -30.33
CA ARG A 20 10.62 19.35 -29.23
C ARG A 20 9.55 18.76 -28.32
N ALA A 21 8.58 18.03 -28.87
CA ALA A 21 7.55 17.35 -28.10
C ALA A 21 8.09 16.18 -27.26
N ALA A 22 9.14 15.49 -27.73
CA ALA A 22 9.76 14.35 -27.03
C ALA A 22 10.79 14.76 -25.95
N ARG A 23 11.44 15.93 -26.10
CA ARG A 23 12.44 16.46 -25.15
C ARG A 23 12.07 16.33 -23.67
N PRO A 24 10.87 16.73 -23.20
CA PRO A 24 10.55 16.65 -21.76
C PRO A 24 10.52 15.20 -21.24
N ALA A 25 10.06 14.24 -22.04
CA ALA A 25 10.06 12.83 -21.66
C ALA A 25 11.48 12.26 -21.57
N VAL A 26 12.33 12.59 -22.56
CA VAL A 26 13.75 12.19 -22.57
C VAL A 26 14.49 12.79 -21.38
N LEU A 27 14.24 14.06 -21.03
CA LEU A 27 14.85 14.71 -19.86
C LEU A 27 14.42 14.03 -18.56
N ALA A 28 13.14 13.65 -18.40
CA ALA A 28 12.68 12.93 -17.22
C ALA A 28 13.35 11.56 -17.07
N ALA A 29 13.45 10.80 -18.18
CA ALA A 29 14.13 9.51 -18.20
C ALA A 29 15.63 9.65 -17.91
N ALA A 30 16.30 10.64 -18.51
CA ALA A 30 17.70 10.93 -18.28
C ALA A 30 17.96 11.34 -16.82
N LEU A 31 17.10 12.18 -16.23
CA LEU A 31 17.20 12.56 -14.82
C LEU A 31 17.10 11.35 -13.90
N ALA A 32 16.15 10.45 -14.15
CA ALA A 32 16.04 9.23 -13.36
C ALA A 32 17.26 8.32 -13.52
N ALA A 33 17.74 8.12 -14.76
CA ALA A 33 18.95 7.36 -15.01
C ALA A 33 20.18 7.98 -14.30
N THR A 34 20.29 9.31 -14.29
CA THR A 34 21.37 10.00 -13.57
C THR A 34 21.25 9.82 -12.07
N ALA A 35 20.04 9.86 -11.50
CA ALA A 35 19.83 9.62 -10.07
C ALA A 35 20.29 8.21 -9.67
N PHE A 36 20.03 7.19 -10.49
CA PHE A 36 20.55 5.83 -10.27
C PHE A 36 22.07 5.70 -10.44
N ALA A 37 22.66 6.47 -11.37
CA ALA A 37 24.09 6.37 -11.66
C ALA A 37 24.98 7.12 -10.65
N VAL A 38 24.48 8.21 -10.06
CA VAL A 38 25.25 9.06 -9.12
C VAL A 38 25.81 8.27 -7.92
N PRO A 39 25.03 7.41 -7.23
CA PRO A 39 25.53 6.57 -6.14
C PRO A 39 26.60 5.56 -6.53
N VAL A 40 26.71 5.20 -7.82
CA VAL A 40 27.73 4.26 -8.31
C VAL A 40 29.02 5.00 -8.64
N ALA A 41 28.90 6.25 -9.12
CA ALA A 41 30.04 7.07 -9.53
C ALA A 41 30.87 7.62 -8.35
N TRP A 42 30.29 7.70 -7.16
CA TRP A 42 30.95 8.08 -5.93
C TRP A 42 30.46 7.14 -4.83
N ALA A 43 31.34 6.73 -3.90
CA ALA A 43 31.01 5.88 -2.76
C ALA A 43 30.02 6.58 -1.79
N ALA A 44 28.79 6.77 -2.25
CA ALA A 44 27.72 7.44 -1.54
C ALA A 44 27.32 6.60 -0.33
N SER A 45 27.07 7.28 0.79
CA SER A 45 26.51 6.61 1.95
C SER A 45 25.08 6.17 1.64
N TRP A 46 24.67 5.05 2.25
CA TRP A 46 23.30 4.52 2.09
C TRP A 46 22.18 5.57 2.30
N PRO A 47 22.23 6.48 3.31
CA PRO A 47 21.22 7.53 3.46
C PRO A 47 21.17 8.52 2.28
N ALA A 48 22.31 8.77 1.63
CA ALA A 48 22.37 9.68 0.50
C ALA A 48 21.62 9.12 -0.71
N VAL A 49 21.70 7.80 -0.95
CA VAL A 49 20.95 7.12 -2.02
C VAL A 49 19.45 7.29 -1.81
N VAL A 50 18.96 6.96 -0.60
CA VAL A 50 17.55 7.12 -0.22
C VAL A 50 17.08 8.56 -0.42
N ALA A 51 17.87 9.53 0.05
CA ALA A 51 17.52 10.94 -0.07
C ALA A 51 17.42 11.41 -1.53
N ILE A 52 18.37 11.02 -2.38
CA ILE A 52 18.38 11.37 -3.81
C ILE A 52 17.15 10.78 -4.50
N ASP A 53 16.89 9.49 -4.31
CA ASP A 53 15.75 8.81 -4.92
C ASP A 53 14.42 9.44 -4.51
N LEU A 54 14.24 9.71 -3.21
CA LEU A 54 13.02 10.29 -2.69
C LEU A 54 12.80 11.73 -3.19
N VAL A 55 13.84 12.55 -3.20
CA VAL A 55 13.75 13.95 -3.65
C VAL A 55 13.50 14.02 -5.15
N VAL A 56 14.30 13.32 -5.97
CA VAL A 56 14.15 13.33 -7.43
C VAL A 56 12.81 12.71 -7.82
N GLY A 57 12.43 11.60 -7.19
CA GLY A 57 11.15 10.94 -7.44
C GLY A 57 9.95 11.84 -7.12
N ALA A 58 9.99 12.53 -5.98
CA ALA A 58 8.98 13.51 -5.58
C ALA A 58 8.88 14.67 -6.59
N VAL A 59 10.01 15.25 -6.98
CA VAL A 59 10.07 16.38 -7.92
C VAL A 59 9.49 15.99 -9.28
N LEU A 60 9.87 14.83 -9.82
CA LEU A 60 9.36 14.34 -11.11
C LEU A 60 7.83 14.14 -11.07
N LEU A 61 7.31 13.56 -9.98
CA LEU A 61 5.87 13.34 -9.84
C LEU A 61 5.10 14.66 -9.72
N VAL A 62 5.56 15.59 -8.87
CA VAL A 62 4.91 16.90 -8.69
C VAL A 62 4.98 17.72 -9.98
N ALA A 63 6.13 17.74 -10.66
CA ALA A 63 6.30 18.45 -11.92
C ALA A 63 5.36 17.93 -13.02
N ALA A 64 5.12 16.62 -13.07
CA ALA A 64 4.19 15.99 -14.01
C ALA A 64 2.75 16.51 -13.84
N LEU A 65 2.35 16.84 -12.61
CA LEU A 65 0.98 17.24 -12.30
C LEU A 65 0.78 18.75 -12.39
N VAL A 66 1.76 19.54 -11.94
CA VAL A 66 1.64 21.01 -11.83
C VAL A 66 1.79 21.71 -13.18
N ARG A 67 2.53 21.15 -14.15
CA ARG A 67 2.81 21.82 -15.43
C ARG A 67 1.68 21.59 -16.45
N PRO A 68 0.81 22.58 -16.74
CA PRO A 68 -0.39 22.36 -17.58
C PRO A 68 -0.06 22.01 -19.03
N ALA A 69 1.07 22.47 -19.56
CA ALA A 69 1.42 22.33 -20.98
C ALA A 69 2.22 21.07 -21.34
N LEU A 70 2.44 20.13 -20.40
CA LEU A 70 3.17 18.90 -20.72
C LEU A 70 2.33 17.96 -21.59
N PRO A 71 2.92 17.36 -22.65
CA PRO A 71 2.25 16.32 -23.41
C PRO A 71 2.03 15.07 -22.53
N THR A 72 0.96 14.32 -22.81
CA THR A 72 0.58 13.10 -22.08
C THR A 72 1.75 12.13 -21.89
N ALA A 73 2.54 11.90 -22.95
CA ALA A 73 3.72 11.03 -22.88
C ALA A 73 4.68 11.50 -21.79
N ALA A 74 5.04 12.79 -21.75
CA ALA A 74 5.94 13.33 -20.74
C ALA A 74 5.38 13.26 -19.32
N VAL A 75 4.06 13.46 -19.14
CA VAL A 75 3.40 13.28 -17.83
C VAL A 75 3.56 11.83 -17.35
N LEU A 76 3.26 10.86 -18.22
CA LEU A 76 3.37 9.44 -17.90
C LEU A 76 4.82 9.00 -17.65
N THR A 77 5.78 9.42 -18.49
CA THR A 77 7.19 9.10 -18.30
C THR A 77 7.72 9.70 -17.01
N SER A 78 7.38 10.96 -16.71
CA SER A 78 7.79 11.62 -15.46
C SER A 78 7.14 10.98 -14.24
N ALA A 79 5.87 10.60 -14.31
CA ALA A 79 5.18 9.90 -13.24
C ALA A 79 5.74 8.50 -13.00
N ALA A 80 6.02 7.74 -14.07
CA ALA A 80 6.62 6.41 -13.98
C ALA A 80 8.05 6.47 -13.43
N ALA A 81 8.88 7.38 -13.94
CA ALA A 81 10.22 7.62 -13.43
C ALA A 81 10.20 8.03 -11.95
N GLY A 82 9.30 8.94 -11.59
CA GLY A 82 9.10 9.35 -10.20
C GLY A 82 8.68 8.18 -9.30
N ALA A 83 7.74 7.36 -9.75
CA ALA A 83 7.28 6.17 -9.01
C ALA A 83 8.39 5.12 -8.84
N VAL A 84 9.21 4.89 -9.88
CA VAL A 84 10.34 3.96 -9.84
C VAL A 84 11.39 4.43 -8.83
N LEU A 85 11.74 5.71 -8.83
CA LEU A 85 12.68 6.27 -7.84
C LEU A 85 12.13 6.21 -6.42
N LEU A 86 10.87 6.62 -6.20
CA LEU A 86 10.23 6.50 -4.88
C LEU A 86 10.18 5.04 -4.40
N GLY A 87 9.88 4.10 -5.30
CA GLY A 87 9.89 2.68 -5.01
C GLY A 87 11.29 2.16 -4.67
N HIS A 88 12.31 2.57 -5.42
CA HIS A 88 13.70 2.21 -5.12
C HIS A 88 14.15 2.81 -3.79
N GLY A 89 13.93 4.10 -3.55
CA GLY A 89 14.25 4.77 -2.29
C GLY A 89 13.55 4.14 -1.09
N LEU A 90 12.32 3.65 -1.26
CA LEU A 90 11.63 2.85 -0.24
C LEU A 90 12.33 1.51 -0.01
N LEU A 91 12.63 0.75 -1.07
CA LEU A 91 13.31 -0.54 -0.96
C LEU A 91 14.70 -0.41 -0.30
N VAL A 92 15.46 0.61 -0.67
CA VAL A 92 16.74 0.93 -0.06
C VAL A 92 16.53 1.37 1.39
N GLY A 93 15.52 2.21 1.64
CA GLY A 93 15.12 2.68 2.97
C GLY A 93 14.75 1.55 3.93
N LEU A 94 14.16 0.45 3.45
CA LEU A 94 13.82 -0.73 4.26
C LEU A 94 15.03 -1.43 4.90
N ALA A 95 16.26 -1.09 4.52
CA ALA A 95 17.47 -1.59 5.17
C ALA A 95 17.62 -1.11 6.62
N ASP A 96 16.96 -0.01 7.01
CA ASP A 96 16.94 0.47 8.40
C ASP A 96 15.59 1.14 8.74
N PRO A 97 15.07 1.01 9.98
CA PRO A 97 13.74 1.52 10.34
C PRO A 97 13.57 3.03 10.15
N ILE A 98 14.63 3.83 10.32
CA ILE A 98 14.59 5.28 10.13
C ILE A 98 14.47 5.59 8.63
N GLY A 99 15.27 4.93 7.79
CA GLY A 99 15.14 5.04 6.33
C GLY A 99 13.75 4.65 5.82
N ALA A 100 13.21 3.55 6.35
CA ALA A 100 11.89 3.06 6.00
C ALA A 100 10.78 4.07 6.40
N SER A 101 10.84 4.58 7.64
CA SER A 101 9.86 5.54 8.14
C SER A 101 9.90 6.88 7.39
N THR A 102 11.10 7.36 7.05
CA THR A 102 11.28 8.59 6.27
C THR A 102 10.77 8.43 4.83
N ALA A 103 11.07 7.30 4.17
CA ALA A 103 10.51 6.98 2.86
C ALA A 103 8.97 6.92 2.90
N CYS A 104 8.39 6.29 3.92
CA CYS A 104 6.95 6.29 4.15
C CYS A 104 6.39 7.72 4.29
N ALA A 105 7.01 8.56 5.13
CA ALA A 105 6.58 9.94 5.32
C ALA A 105 6.62 10.75 4.01
N VAL A 106 7.68 10.59 3.21
CA VAL A 106 7.79 11.26 1.90
C VAL A 106 6.72 10.76 0.94
N ILE A 107 6.51 9.45 0.80
CA ILE A 107 5.49 8.90 -0.10
C ILE A 107 4.09 9.38 0.30
N LEU A 108 3.80 9.44 1.59
CA LEU A 108 2.54 9.98 2.11
C LEU A 108 2.36 11.45 1.72
N ALA A 109 3.37 12.29 1.97
CA ALA A 109 3.33 13.72 1.66
C ALA A 109 3.20 13.97 0.15
N VAL A 110 3.99 13.25 -0.66
CA VAL A 110 4.01 13.35 -2.11
C VAL A 110 2.70 12.86 -2.72
N GLY A 111 2.16 11.74 -2.25
CA GLY A 111 0.87 11.21 -2.72
C GLY A 111 -0.30 12.14 -2.41
N LEU A 112 -0.32 12.74 -1.21
CA LEU A 112 -1.31 13.77 -0.85
C LEU A 112 -1.14 15.05 -1.69
N GLY A 113 0.09 15.52 -1.88
CA GLY A 113 0.39 16.68 -2.72
C GLY A 113 0.00 16.45 -4.18
N ALA A 114 0.27 15.25 -4.70
CA ALA A 114 -0.15 14.81 -6.02
C ALA A 114 -1.69 14.79 -6.15
N ALA A 115 -2.40 14.29 -5.14
CA ALA A 115 -3.86 14.31 -5.09
C ALA A 115 -4.41 15.76 -5.14
N VAL A 116 -3.81 16.68 -4.38
CA VAL A 116 -4.17 18.11 -4.40
C VAL A 116 -3.93 18.74 -5.77
N ALA A 117 -2.77 18.49 -6.37
CA ALA A 117 -2.34 19.11 -7.61
C ALA A 117 -3.09 18.57 -8.84
N GLY A 118 -3.26 17.25 -8.93
CA GLY A 118 -3.82 16.59 -10.12
C GLY A 118 -5.34 16.54 -10.17
N ARG A 119 -6.06 16.83 -9.08
CA ARG A 119 -7.54 16.71 -9.04
C ARG A 119 -8.28 17.56 -10.08
N ARG A 120 -7.71 18.69 -10.50
CA ARG A 120 -8.29 19.59 -11.52
C ARG A 120 -7.68 19.40 -12.91
N GLY A 121 -6.77 18.44 -13.06
CA GLY A 121 -6.12 18.15 -14.34
C GLY A 121 -7.01 17.36 -15.31
N ASP A 122 -6.43 17.05 -16.47
CA ASP A 122 -6.98 16.09 -17.42
C ASP A 122 -7.11 14.67 -16.82
N ALA A 123 -7.72 13.76 -17.56
CA ALA A 123 -7.94 12.37 -17.12
C ALA A 123 -6.65 11.64 -16.73
N VAL A 124 -5.53 11.92 -17.42
CA VAL A 124 -4.24 11.27 -17.16
C VAL A 124 -3.68 11.74 -15.83
N ARG A 125 -3.67 13.06 -15.57
CA ARG A 125 -3.20 13.63 -14.30
C ARG A 125 -4.07 13.23 -13.13
N ARG A 126 -5.38 13.15 -13.33
CA ARG A 126 -6.30 12.61 -12.31
C ARG A 126 -5.99 11.15 -12.00
N THR A 127 -5.66 10.34 -13.01
CA THR A 127 -5.26 8.94 -12.82
C THR A 127 -3.94 8.85 -12.03
N VAL A 128 -2.92 9.60 -12.42
CA VAL A 128 -1.63 9.65 -11.70
C VAL A 128 -1.82 10.14 -10.25
N ALA A 129 -2.63 11.18 -10.04
CA ALA A 129 -2.98 11.68 -8.71
C ALA A 129 -3.75 10.65 -7.89
N GLY A 130 -4.66 9.90 -8.51
CA GLY A 130 -5.36 8.77 -7.91
C GLY A 130 -4.41 7.66 -7.47
N CYS A 131 -3.48 7.25 -8.33
CA CYS A 131 -2.44 6.28 -7.99
C CYS A 131 -1.56 6.78 -6.83
N GLY A 132 -1.16 8.05 -6.84
CA GLY A 132 -0.41 8.67 -5.74
C GLY A 132 -1.19 8.66 -4.42
N LEU A 133 -2.49 8.94 -4.46
CA LEU A 133 -3.36 8.86 -3.28
C LEU A 133 -3.49 7.42 -2.77
N ALA A 134 -3.61 6.43 -3.66
CA ALA A 134 -3.64 5.02 -3.28
C ALA A 134 -2.32 4.58 -2.60
N ALA A 135 -1.17 5.02 -3.12
CA ALA A 135 0.13 4.79 -2.48
C ALA A 135 0.22 5.45 -1.10
N ALA A 136 -0.26 6.69 -0.97
CA ALA A 136 -0.34 7.38 0.33
C ALA A 136 -1.18 6.59 1.35
N VAL A 137 -2.34 6.06 0.93
CA VAL A 137 -3.20 5.21 1.79
C VAL A 137 -2.49 3.93 2.21
N LEU A 138 -1.77 3.27 1.29
CA LEU A 138 -1.03 2.03 1.57
C LEU A 138 0.09 2.23 2.59
N VAL A 139 0.72 3.39 2.57
CA VAL A 139 1.89 3.68 3.41
C VAL A 139 1.54 3.99 4.86
N VAL A 140 0.32 4.44 5.16
CA VAL A 140 -0.12 4.72 6.55
C VAL A 140 0.02 3.51 7.49
N PRO A 141 -0.60 2.33 7.20
CA PRO A 141 -0.45 1.15 8.05
C PRO A 141 0.98 0.58 8.02
N ALA A 142 1.66 0.64 6.87
CA ALA A 142 3.05 0.18 6.75
C ALA A 142 3.99 1.01 7.63
N GLY A 143 3.86 2.34 7.58
CA GLY A 143 4.63 3.28 8.40
C GLY A 143 4.37 3.10 9.89
N ALA A 144 3.12 2.80 10.29
CA ALA A 144 2.80 2.49 11.68
C ALA A 144 3.51 1.21 12.17
N ALA A 145 3.54 0.16 11.35
CA ALA A 145 4.29 -1.06 11.67
C ALA A 145 5.81 -0.79 11.78
N ILE A 146 6.37 -0.06 10.80
CA ILE A 146 7.79 0.31 10.77
C ILE A 146 8.18 1.15 11.99
N ALA A 147 7.36 2.13 12.38
CA ALA A 147 7.59 2.94 13.57
C ALA A 147 7.60 2.08 14.85
N LEU A 148 6.67 1.12 14.95
CA LEU A 148 6.63 0.17 16.07
C LEU A 148 7.85 -0.76 16.10
N ILE A 149 8.34 -1.19 14.93
CA ILE A 149 9.61 -1.92 14.82
C ILE A 149 10.77 -1.06 15.33
N GLY A 150 10.82 0.22 14.93
CA GLY A 150 11.87 1.16 15.32
C GLY A 150 11.96 1.40 16.83
N VAL A 151 10.84 1.34 17.54
CA VAL A 151 10.81 1.42 19.03
C VAL A 151 10.92 0.06 19.72
N GLY A 152 11.19 -1.01 18.98
CA GLY A 152 11.37 -2.36 19.52
C GLY A 152 10.08 -3.02 20.02
N ALA A 153 8.92 -2.60 19.53
CA ALA A 153 7.66 -3.24 19.89
C ALA A 153 7.64 -4.70 19.41
N PRO A 154 7.05 -5.63 20.16
CA PRO A 154 6.99 -7.03 19.74
C PRO A 154 6.03 -7.22 18.54
N PRO A 155 6.16 -8.31 17.76
CA PRO A 155 5.45 -8.51 16.48
C PRO A 155 3.92 -8.39 16.57
N TRP A 156 3.31 -8.84 17.67
CA TRP A 156 1.87 -8.71 17.89
C TRP A 156 1.43 -7.25 18.07
N TRP A 157 2.23 -6.42 18.72
CA TRP A 157 1.93 -4.99 18.87
C TRP A 157 2.08 -4.25 17.53
N GLN A 158 3.04 -4.66 16.70
CA GLN A 158 3.21 -4.14 15.34
C GLN A 158 1.97 -4.42 14.48
N ALA A 159 1.46 -5.66 14.49
CA ALA A 159 0.25 -6.04 13.76
C ALA A 159 -0.99 -5.29 14.23
N ARG A 160 -1.17 -5.13 15.56
CA ARG A 160 -2.27 -4.35 16.14
C ARG A 160 -2.20 -2.87 15.76
N GLY A 161 -1.01 -2.29 15.81
CA GLY A 161 -0.78 -0.90 15.42
C GLY A 161 -1.07 -0.67 13.94
N ALA A 162 -0.61 -1.57 13.06
CA ALA A 162 -0.92 -1.52 11.63
C ALA A 162 -2.43 -1.62 11.37
N LEU A 163 -3.13 -2.54 12.04
CA LEU A 163 -4.59 -2.66 11.93
C LEU A 163 -5.31 -1.41 12.44
N ALA A 164 -4.90 -0.86 13.59
CA ALA A 164 -5.49 0.37 14.14
C ALA A 164 -5.28 1.55 13.18
N ALA A 165 -4.13 1.63 12.52
CA ALA A 165 -3.81 2.66 11.55
C ALA A 165 -4.71 2.62 10.31
N VAL A 166 -5.37 1.50 9.98
CA VAL A 166 -6.37 1.41 8.89
C VAL A 166 -7.61 2.27 9.15
N ALA A 167 -7.90 2.61 10.40
CA ALA A 167 -8.97 3.56 10.71
C ALA A 167 -8.72 4.94 10.08
N LEU A 168 -7.45 5.38 10.00
CA LEU A 168 -7.09 6.69 9.42
C LEU A 168 -7.47 6.82 7.94
N PRO A 169 -7.08 5.91 7.03
CA PRO A 169 -7.52 5.98 5.64
C PRO A 169 -9.03 5.78 5.47
N ALA A 170 -9.69 5.02 6.36
CA ALA A 170 -11.15 4.92 6.34
C ALA A 170 -11.83 6.27 6.64
N VAL A 171 -11.35 7.00 7.67
CA VAL A 171 -11.81 8.35 7.98
C VAL A 171 -11.46 9.33 6.86
N ALA A 172 -10.25 9.25 6.32
CA ALA A 172 -9.81 10.09 5.21
C ALA A 172 -10.70 9.89 3.98
N LEU A 173 -11.08 8.66 3.64
CA LEU A 173 -12.02 8.37 2.54
C LEU A 173 -13.38 9.06 2.75
N LEU A 174 -13.88 9.09 3.99
CA LEU A 174 -15.13 9.79 4.32
C LEU A 174 -15.01 11.31 4.21
N ALA A 175 -13.83 11.88 4.43
CA ALA A 175 -13.57 13.29 4.16
C ALA A 175 -13.44 13.56 2.66
N LEU A 176 -12.65 12.73 1.96
CA LEU A 176 -12.36 12.81 0.52
C LEU A 176 -13.62 12.71 -0.33
N ARG A 177 -14.57 11.84 -0.01
CA ARG A 177 -15.85 11.80 -0.75
C ARG A 177 -16.61 13.13 -0.71
N ARG A 178 -16.43 13.92 0.35
CA ARG A 178 -17.18 15.14 0.61
C ARG A 178 -16.54 16.32 -0.08
N SER A 179 -15.21 16.32 -0.19
CA SER A 179 -14.44 17.37 -0.82
C SER A 179 -14.06 17.04 -2.27
N TRP A 180 -13.59 15.82 -2.58
CA TRP A 180 -13.00 15.40 -3.86
C TRP A 180 -13.60 14.05 -4.38
N PRO A 181 -14.84 14.04 -4.88
CA PRO A 181 -15.51 12.81 -5.32
C PRO A 181 -14.77 12.06 -6.43
N GLU A 182 -14.08 12.78 -7.32
CA GLU A 182 -13.30 12.23 -8.44
C GLU A 182 -12.17 11.28 -8.01
N LEU A 183 -11.64 11.44 -6.80
CA LEU A 183 -10.53 10.63 -6.28
C LEU A 183 -10.99 9.54 -5.31
N ALA A 184 -12.28 9.53 -4.96
CA ALA A 184 -12.83 8.59 -3.98
C ALA A 184 -12.70 7.13 -4.43
N GLY A 185 -12.79 6.86 -5.74
CA GLY A 185 -12.58 5.53 -6.31
C GLY A 185 -11.18 4.98 -6.00
N TYR A 186 -10.13 5.77 -6.27
CA TYR A 186 -8.74 5.37 -5.99
C TYR A 186 -8.47 5.18 -4.50
N ALA A 187 -8.97 6.09 -3.66
CA ALA A 187 -8.86 5.96 -2.21
C ALA A 187 -9.59 4.71 -1.69
N SER A 188 -10.74 4.37 -2.27
CA SER A 188 -11.47 3.14 -1.91
C SER A 188 -10.71 1.88 -2.32
N THR A 189 -10.06 1.86 -3.49
CA THR A 189 -9.20 0.74 -3.90
C THR A 189 -8.00 0.59 -2.97
N GLY A 190 -7.32 1.69 -2.64
CA GLY A 190 -6.21 1.68 -1.67
C GLY A 190 -6.64 1.15 -0.31
N LEU A 191 -7.80 1.61 0.19
CA LEU A 191 -8.37 1.13 1.46
C LEU A 191 -8.71 -0.37 1.41
N ALA A 192 -9.26 -0.86 0.29
CA ALA A 192 -9.57 -2.28 0.11
C ALA A 192 -8.30 -3.14 0.20
N VAL A 193 -7.24 -2.75 -0.51
CA VAL A 193 -5.95 -3.46 -0.50
C VAL A 193 -5.34 -3.45 0.90
N VAL A 194 -5.27 -2.27 1.54
CA VAL A 194 -4.78 -2.14 2.91
C VAL A 194 -5.52 -3.05 3.87
N ALA A 195 -6.86 -2.99 3.87
CA ALA A 195 -7.68 -3.76 4.80
C ALA A 195 -7.46 -5.27 4.63
N VAL A 196 -7.32 -5.74 3.38
CA VAL A 196 -7.00 -7.15 3.10
C VAL A 196 -5.62 -7.52 3.64
N LEU A 197 -4.59 -6.74 3.31
CA LEU A 197 -3.22 -7.02 3.74
C LEU A 197 -3.09 -7.02 5.27
N THR A 198 -3.68 -6.04 5.96
CA THR A 198 -3.63 -5.96 7.42
C THR A 198 -4.56 -6.96 8.11
N GLY A 199 -5.71 -7.28 7.51
CA GLY A 199 -6.64 -8.25 8.07
C GLY A 199 -6.10 -9.68 8.02
N LEU A 200 -5.25 -9.96 7.03
CA LEU A 200 -4.59 -11.25 6.84
C LEU A 200 -3.17 -11.32 7.42
N SER A 201 -2.62 -10.22 7.93
CA SER A 201 -1.25 -10.18 8.46
C SER A 201 -0.95 -11.20 9.58
N PRO A 202 -1.91 -11.61 10.44
CA PRO A 202 -1.59 -12.62 11.46
C PRO A 202 -1.23 -13.99 10.87
N LEU A 203 -1.51 -14.26 9.59
CA LEU A 203 -1.10 -15.50 8.91
C LEU A 203 0.43 -15.61 8.73
N THR A 204 1.14 -14.48 8.75
CA THR A 204 2.59 -14.44 8.54
C THR A 204 3.38 -14.29 9.83
N VAL A 205 2.73 -13.98 10.95
CA VAL A 205 3.37 -13.80 12.25
C VAL A 205 3.39 -15.15 13.00
N PRO A 206 4.57 -15.69 13.35
CA PRO A 206 4.66 -16.86 14.21
C PRO A 206 4.10 -16.54 15.61
N GLY A 207 2.84 -16.89 15.84
CA GLY A 207 2.15 -16.62 17.10
C GLY A 207 0.69 -17.02 17.00
N ALA A 208 0.09 -17.47 18.10
CA ALA A 208 -1.31 -17.87 18.17
C ALA A 208 -2.29 -16.67 18.13
N GLU A 209 -2.00 -15.66 17.30
CA GLU A 209 -2.88 -14.52 17.12
C GLU A 209 -4.15 -14.94 16.34
N ARG A 210 -5.31 -14.47 16.81
CA ARG A 210 -6.60 -14.89 16.26
C ARG A 210 -6.88 -14.12 14.96
N VAL A 211 -6.54 -14.73 13.83
CA VAL A 211 -6.84 -14.23 12.46
C VAL A 211 -8.30 -13.76 12.34
N THR A 212 -9.24 -14.46 12.98
CA THR A 212 -10.67 -14.11 12.98
C THR A 212 -10.94 -12.68 13.47
N VAL A 213 -10.22 -12.21 14.49
CA VAL A 213 -10.43 -10.87 15.06
C VAL A 213 -9.94 -9.79 14.10
N TYR A 214 -8.77 -9.98 13.51
CA TYR A 214 -8.18 -9.04 12.55
C TYR A 214 -9.01 -8.96 11.27
N ALA A 215 -9.40 -10.10 10.71
CA ALA A 215 -10.24 -10.16 9.52
C ALA A 215 -11.63 -9.53 9.77
N ALA A 216 -12.25 -9.78 10.94
CA ALA A 216 -13.54 -9.20 11.28
C ALA A 216 -13.48 -7.68 11.47
N VAL A 217 -12.44 -7.16 12.14
CA VAL A 217 -12.25 -5.72 12.31
C VAL A 217 -12.00 -5.05 10.96
N ALA A 218 -11.12 -5.62 10.12
CA ALA A 218 -10.88 -5.11 8.77
C ALA A 218 -12.17 -5.12 7.93
N ALA A 219 -12.92 -6.23 7.93
CA ALA A 219 -14.21 -6.34 7.25
C ALA A 219 -15.21 -5.28 7.76
N SER A 220 -15.26 -5.04 9.07
CA SER A 220 -16.16 -4.04 9.67
C SER A 220 -15.80 -2.61 9.24
N LEU A 221 -14.51 -2.27 9.18
CA LEU A 221 -14.04 -0.97 8.69
C LEU A 221 -14.38 -0.79 7.21
N VAL A 222 -14.17 -1.83 6.40
CA VAL A 222 -14.53 -1.84 4.97
C VAL A 222 -16.04 -1.70 4.79
N ALA A 223 -16.84 -2.44 5.55
CA ALA A 223 -18.30 -2.37 5.50
C ALA A 223 -18.83 -1.00 5.94
N LEU A 224 -18.27 -0.41 7.00
CA LEU A 224 -18.63 0.93 7.47
C LEU A 224 -18.30 1.98 6.41
N ALA A 225 -17.09 1.89 5.83
CA ALA A 225 -16.66 2.76 4.75
C ALA A 225 -17.55 2.60 3.51
N ALA A 226 -17.87 1.37 3.11
CA ALA A 226 -18.72 1.07 1.96
C ALA A 226 -20.18 1.54 2.17
N PHE A 227 -20.78 1.24 3.32
CA PHE A 227 -22.14 1.67 3.67
C PHE A 227 -22.27 3.19 3.60
N ARG A 228 -21.28 3.90 4.12
CA ARG A 228 -21.27 5.36 4.13
C ARG A 228 -20.96 5.92 2.75
N ALA A 229 -19.99 5.37 2.03
CA ALA A 229 -19.50 5.95 0.77
C ALA A 229 -20.28 5.53 -0.48
N ARG A 230 -21.18 4.52 -0.39
CA ARG A 230 -21.85 3.88 -1.55
C ARG A 230 -20.91 3.62 -2.74
N PRO A 231 -19.71 3.04 -2.54
CA PRO A 231 -18.77 2.82 -3.62
C PRO A 231 -19.26 1.71 -4.53
N VAL A 232 -19.01 1.88 -5.83
CA VAL A 232 -19.21 0.84 -6.85
C VAL A 232 -17.83 0.22 -7.14
N GLY A 233 -17.71 -1.12 -7.19
CA GLY A 233 -16.46 -1.79 -7.58
C GLY A 233 -15.83 -2.69 -6.50
N LEU A 234 -14.53 -2.52 -6.23
CA LEU A 234 -13.68 -3.48 -5.49
C LEU A 234 -13.86 -3.47 -3.96
N LEU A 235 -14.27 -2.34 -3.36
CA LEU A 235 -14.38 -2.23 -1.90
C LEU A 235 -15.44 -3.18 -1.28
N PRO A 236 -16.67 -3.31 -1.84
CA PRO A 236 -17.64 -4.30 -1.37
C PRO A 236 -17.15 -5.75 -1.50
N VAL A 237 -16.45 -6.06 -2.61
CA VAL A 237 -15.89 -7.40 -2.85
C VAL A 237 -14.83 -7.74 -1.81
N ALA A 238 -13.91 -6.81 -1.51
CA ALA A 238 -12.90 -7.00 -0.47
C ALA A 238 -13.53 -7.20 0.91
N GLY A 239 -14.57 -6.43 1.24
CA GLY A 239 -15.32 -6.60 2.49
C GLY A 239 -15.98 -7.98 2.58
N LEU A 240 -16.58 -8.45 1.49
CA LEU A 240 -17.23 -9.76 1.42
C LEU A 240 -16.19 -10.89 1.54
N VAL A 241 -15.05 -10.79 0.86
CA VAL A 241 -13.94 -11.76 0.96
C VAL A 241 -13.38 -11.80 2.39
N LEU A 242 -13.16 -10.65 3.04
CA LEU A 242 -12.70 -10.63 4.43
C LEU A 242 -13.72 -11.23 5.39
N ALA A 243 -15.02 -10.98 5.16
CA ALA A 243 -16.09 -11.58 5.95
C ALA A 243 -16.16 -13.10 5.76
N THR A 244 -16.04 -13.61 4.53
CA THR A 244 -16.03 -15.05 4.27
C THR A 244 -14.80 -15.74 4.86
N VAL A 245 -13.62 -15.10 4.78
CA VAL A 245 -12.42 -15.63 5.45
C VAL A 245 -12.63 -15.66 6.97
N ALA A 246 -13.16 -14.60 7.57
CA ALA A 246 -13.42 -14.55 8.99
C ALA A 246 -14.39 -15.66 9.45
N THR A 247 -15.45 -15.93 8.68
CA THR A 247 -16.43 -16.98 8.99
C THR A 247 -15.82 -18.38 8.84
N VAL A 248 -15.07 -18.63 7.77
CA VAL A 248 -14.41 -19.93 7.53
C VAL A 248 -13.39 -20.24 8.63
N VAL A 249 -12.58 -19.27 9.04
CA VAL A 249 -11.57 -19.48 10.10
C VAL A 249 -12.22 -19.61 11.48
N ALA A 250 -13.39 -19.00 11.72
CA ALA A 250 -14.14 -19.16 12.98
C ALA A 250 -14.86 -20.52 13.08
N LEU A 251 -15.18 -21.15 11.95
CA LEU A 251 -15.94 -22.39 11.87
C LEU A 251 -15.38 -23.53 12.75
N PRO A 252 -14.08 -23.88 12.72
CA PRO A 252 -13.55 -24.96 13.56
C PRO A 252 -13.67 -24.66 15.06
N VAL A 253 -13.58 -23.40 15.48
CA VAL A 253 -13.76 -22.99 16.88
C VAL A 253 -15.22 -23.13 17.30
N VAL A 254 -16.15 -22.69 16.45
CA VAL A 254 -17.59 -22.81 16.70
C VAL A 254 -18.02 -24.27 16.73
N LEU A 255 -17.56 -25.08 15.78
CA LEU A 255 -17.78 -26.53 15.77
C LEU A 255 -17.21 -27.18 17.03
N SER A 256 -15.99 -26.82 17.44
CA SER A 256 -15.39 -27.34 18.68
C SER A 256 -16.20 -26.95 19.91
N ALA A 257 -16.66 -25.71 20.01
CA ALA A 257 -17.49 -25.24 21.12
C ALA A 257 -18.86 -25.94 21.16
N LEU A 258 -19.46 -26.22 20.00
CA LEU A 258 -20.74 -26.94 19.90
C LEU A 258 -20.60 -28.44 20.19
N LEU A 259 -19.53 -29.07 19.72
CA LEU A 259 -19.28 -30.51 19.87
C LEU A 259 -18.66 -30.87 21.22
N THR A 260 -17.95 -29.94 21.85
CA THR A 260 -17.30 -30.12 23.16
C THR A 260 -17.60 -28.95 24.12
N PRO A 261 -18.89 -28.71 24.45
CA PRO A 261 -19.30 -27.55 25.25
C PRO A 261 -18.67 -27.50 26.66
N TYR A 262 -18.24 -28.65 27.17
CA TYR A 262 -17.62 -28.78 28.50
C TYR A 262 -16.10 -29.06 28.46
N GLY A 263 -15.46 -28.82 27.31
CA GLY A 263 -14.05 -29.10 27.10
C GLY A 263 -13.78 -30.54 26.60
N PRO A 264 -12.53 -30.83 26.21
CA PRO A 264 -12.17 -32.14 25.72
C PRO A 264 -12.45 -33.20 26.81
N PRO A 265 -13.03 -34.36 26.45
CA PRO A 265 -13.24 -35.43 27.41
C PRO A 265 -11.89 -35.75 28.08
N PRO A 266 -11.85 -35.91 29.42
CA PRO A 266 -10.61 -36.18 30.13
C PRO A 266 -9.94 -37.39 29.47
N ALA A 267 -8.67 -37.22 29.13
CA ALA A 267 -7.94 -38.25 28.41
C ALA A 267 -8.07 -39.59 29.18
N PRO A 268 -8.38 -40.71 28.50
CA PRO A 268 -8.79 -41.95 29.18
C PRO A 268 -7.71 -42.50 30.12
N TRP A 269 -6.43 -42.17 29.88
CA TRP A 269 -5.29 -42.51 30.74
C TRP A 269 -5.20 -41.69 32.04
N SER A 270 -5.98 -40.61 32.21
CA SER A 270 -6.03 -39.84 33.47
C SER A 270 -6.69 -40.63 34.62
N ALA A 271 -7.49 -41.66 34.30
CA ALA A 271 -8.06 -42.59 35.29
C ALA A 271 -7.00 -43.54 35.88
N PHE A 272 -6.02 -43.97 35.08
CA PHE A 272 -4.94 -44.86 35.53
C PHE A 272 -4.04 -44.22 36.60
N ARG A 273 -3.75 -42.92 36.47
CA ARG A 273 -2.91 -42.20 37.45
C ARG A 273 -3.62 -42.03 38.80
N ARG A 274 -4.95 -41.94 38.83
CA ARG A 274 -5.75 -41.91 40.07
C ARG A 274 -5.81 -43.28 40.77
N LEU A 275 -5.93 -44.37 40.02
CA LEU A 275 -5.90 -45.73 40.58
C LEU A 275 -4.53 -46.12 41.14
N ALA A 276 -3.43 -45.69 40.50
CA ALA A 276 -2.07 -45.92 41.01
C ALA A 276 -1.83 -45.21 42.36
N CYS A 277 -2.40 -44.02 42.55
CA CYS A 277 -2.25 -43.25 43.79
C CYS A 277 -3.14 -43.79 44.94
N HIS A 278 -4.26 -44.45 44.63
CA HIS A 278 -5.09 -45.11 45.64
C HIS A 278 -4.49 -46.45 46.12
N ARG A 279 -3.69 -47.12 45.28
CA ARG A 279 -3.11 -48.44 45.60
C ARG A 279 -1.88 -48.37 46.52
N THR A 280 -1.20 -47.23 46.60
CA THR A 280 -0.06 -47.03 47.50
C THR A 280 -0.46 -46.69 48.94
N ARG A 281 -1.71 -46.29 49.21
CA ARG A 281 -2.18 -46.03 50.59
C ARG A 281 -2.59 -47.25 51.40
N TYR A 282 -2.71 -48.42 50.78
CA TYR A 282 -3.14 -49.66 51.47
C TYR A 282 -2.03 -50.68 51.69
N ARG A 283 -0.76 -50.31 51.46
CA ARG A 283 0.39 -51.22 51.60
C ARG A 283 1.34 -50.88 52.76
N SER A 284 0.91 -49.99 53.66
CA SER A 284 1.69 -49.53 54.80
C SER A 284 0.87 -49.52 56.10
N ALA A 285 0.03 -50.54 56.30
CA ALA A 285 -0.58 -50.85 57.59
C ALA A 285 -0.29 -52.33 57.91
#